data_AF-A9DN31-F1
#
_entry.id   AF-A9DN31-F1
#
_cell.length_a   1.000
_cell.length_b   1.000
_cell.length_c   1.000
_cell.angle_alpha   90.00
_cell.angle_beta   90.00
_cell.angle_gamma   90.00
#
_symmetry.space_group_name_H-M   'P 1'
#
loop_
_entity.id
_entity.type
_entity.pdbx_description
1 polymer ?
#
loop_
_entity_poly.entity_id
_entity_poly.type
_entity_poly.pdbx_seq_one_letter_code
_entity_poly.pdbx_strand_id
1 'polypeptide(L)'
;MPGRLPIRYTEVDNDSLSSDFDAAIEKAQLTAFGTGQTITLYTDNYLRWFHGDKELVPKTRLEVAKEVIKNTIVTTPSVDFGLAIFNMNYRDEGDRDGGRIVSGIKTMTEANKVSLLSTIENLPASTNTPLCETLYEAYRYFAGKGVYYGNDDSNYSNWYRANRPPRDTSIEDNGKYISPFKECQNRAYVVYITDGVPTVDQSANSKIKGLPGVSSSDKFVNTSPNFTSYLPALAGWMNTNDVNTNAAFPEMQSVTTFTIGFSDGADDAAPLLTKTAELGGGEYYSAKSATQLQAALSQVFSQILEVNASFTSPSIASNNFDRTQTFDSVYYAMFLPNKRPRWMGNLKKFRVTGGGEIVDKNGELAIGSDGNLKSSACSYWTSNSVCLSSSDGGDGNDVRTGGIAHVLKTGGNRTLYGNFGSGGGLESFTKSNASNVAGGDDALASYMKTDVDQLAKLFDWAKGIDVDDDNGNNSVVDKREDIIGDPLHSKPLAINFGTSSSPDIRVIMGTNHGFLHMFKDSGADVTESWAFMPYELLPNIKLMCQLGFTPSMVWIARQFLCNN
;
A
#
# COMPACT_ATOMS: atom_id res chain seq x y z
N MET A 1 -11.35 -39.87 -19.05
CA MET A 1 -12.64 -39.46 -18.45
C MET A 1 -13.47 -38.79 -19.54
N PRO A 2 -14.73 -39.19 -19.77
CA PRO A 2 -15.57 -38.56 -20.79
C PRO A 2 -15.78 -37.09 -20.41
N GLY A 3 -15.51 -36.19 -21.36
CA GLY A 3 -15.56 -34.75 -21.17
C GLY A 3 -16.96 -34.29 -20.82
N ARG A 4 -17.15 -33.77 -19.59
CA ARG A 4 -18.32 -32.98 -19.26
C ARG A 4 -18.22 -31.67 -20.05
N LEU A 5 -19.18 -31.45 -20.96
CA LEU A 5 -19.40 -30.15 -21.57
C LEU A 5 -19.62 -29.12 -20.45
N PRO A 6 -19.03 -27.91 -20.53
CA PRO A 6 -19.27 -26.86 -19.55
C PRO A 6 -20.76 -26.53 -19.52
N ILE A 7 -21.34 -26.53 -18.32
CA ILE A 7 -22.73 -26.11 -18.10
C ILE A 7 -22.75 -24.61 -18.40
N ARG A 8 -23.36 -24.22 -19.52
CA ARG A 8 -23.59 -22.80 -19.83
C ARG A 8 -24.65 -22.28 -18.86
N TYR A 9 -24.32 -21.21 -18.15
CA TYR A 9 -25.28 -20.49 -17.33
C TYR A 9 -26.31 -19.80 -18.22
N THR A 10 -27.53 -19.64 -17.71
CA THR A 10 -28.54 -18.77 -18.33
C THR A 10 -28.15 -17.33 -17.96
N GLU A 11 -27.86 -16.51 -18.97
CA GLU A 11 -27.58 -15.08 -18.77
C GLU A 11 -28.88 -14.39 -18.35
N VAL A 12 -28.83 -13.61 -17.27
CA VAL A 12 -29.94 -12.77 -16.79
C VAL A 12 -29.53 -11.31 -16.94
N ASP A 13 -30.45 -10.52 -17.48
CA ASP A 13 -30.31 -9.09 -17.75
C ASP A 13 -31.50 -8.30 -17.19
N ASN A 14 -31.52 -6.98 -17.41
CA ASN A 14 -32.55 -6.10 -16.87
C ASN A 14 -33.98 -6.40 -17.37
N ASP A 15 -34.11 -7.22 -18.42
CA ASP A 15 -35.40 -7.62 -19.01
C ASP A 15 -35.86 -9.01 -18.54
N SER A 16 -35.06 -9.68 -17.70
CA SER A 16 -35.34 -11.02 -17.16
C SER A 16 -36.37 -10.98 -16.02
N LEU A 17 -37.17 -12.04 -15.88
CA LEU A 17 -38.19 -12.13 -14.83
C LEU A 17 -37.53 -12.27 -13.45
N SER A 18 -38.19 -11.76 -12.41
CA SER A 18 -37.68 -11.82 -11.04
C SER A 18 -37.38 -13.26 -10.57
N SER A 19 -38.16 -14.24 -11.04
CA SER A 19 -37.93 -15.65 -10.76
C SER A 19 -36.63 -16.20 -11.35
N ASP A 20 -36.18 -15.64 -12.47
CA ASP A 20 -34.93 -16.05 -13.13
C ASP A 20 -33.71 -15.46 -12.40
N PHE A 21 -33.85 -14.25 -11.86
CA PHE A 21 -32.87 -13.65 -10.94
C PHE A 21 -32.73 -14.46 -9.66
N ASP A 22 -33.85 -14.82 -9.02
CA ASP A 22 -33.84 -15.59 -7.77
C ASP A 22 -33.16 -16.97 -7.97
N ALA A 23 -33.49 -17.66 -9.07
CA ALA A 23 -32.88 -18.94 -9.42
C ALA A 23 -31.39 -18.82 -9.79
N ALA A 24 -30.98 -17.69 -10.40
CA ALA A 24 -29.58 -17.41 -10.69
C ALA A 24 -28.77 -17.13 -9.41
N ILE A 25 -29.34 -16.36 -8.47
CA ILE A 25 -28.73 -16.07 -7.17
C ILE A 25 -28.58 -17.35 -6.33
N GLU A 26 -29.62 -18.18 -6.26
CA GLU A 26 -29.59 -19.45 -5.53
C GLU A 26 -28.50 -20.38 -6.09
N LYS A 27 -28.39 -20.49 -7.42
CA LYS A 27 -27.32 -21.26 -8.07
C LYS A 27 -25.93 -20.65 -7.83
N ALA A 28 -25.79 -19.33 -7.86
CA ALA A 28 -24.52 -18.66 -7.59
C ALA A 28 -24.06 -18.92 -6.14
N GLN A 29 -24.97 -18.88 -5.16
CA GLN A 29 -24.67 -19.20 -3.76
C GLN A 29 -24.17 -20.65 -3.59
N LEU A 30 -24.71 -21.59 -4.38
CA LEU A 30 -24.26 -22.99 -4.38
C LEU A 30 -22.86 -23.19 -5.00
N THR A 31 -22.36 -22.24 -5.79
CA THR A 31 -21.01 -22.36 -6.40
C THR A 31 -19.88 -22.09 -5.41
N ALA A 32 -20.19 -21.53 -4.22
CA ALA A 32 -19.18 -21.15 -3.23
C ALA A 32 -18.09 -20.21 -3.81
N PHE A 33 -18.43 -19.45 -4.85
CA PHE A 33 -17.55 -18.45 -5.45
C PHE A 33 -17.22 -17.38 -4.41
N GLY A 34 -15.94 -17.21 -4.09
CA GLY A 34 -15.46 -16.29 -3.04
C GLY A 34 -15.16 -16.93 -1.68
N THR A 35 -15.49 -18.20 -1.43
CA THR A 35 -15.15 -18.91 -0.17
C THR A 35 -13.96 -19.86 -0.30
N GLY A 36 -13.35 -19.95 -1.49
CA GLY A 36 -12.15 -20.72 -1.74
C GLY A 36 -10.88 -19.91 -1.43
N GLN A 37 -9.83 -20.58 -0.94
CA GLN A 37 -8.49 -20.00 -0.95
C GLN A 37 -8.15 -19.53 -2.36
N THR A 38 -7.61 -18.32 -2.49
CA THR A 38 -6.99 -17.87 -3.73
C THR A 38 -5.83 -18.79 -4.05
N ILE A 39 -6.09 -19.78 -4.89
CA ILE A 39 -5.06 -20.60 -5.51
C ILE A 39 -4.57 -19.86 -6.73
N THR A 40 -3.28 -19.55 -6.76
CA THR A 40 -2.64 -19.11 -7.99
C THR A 40 -2.64 -20.30 -8.94
N LEU A 41 -3.62 -20.32 -9.83
CA LEU A 41 -3.67 -21.27 -10.92
C LEU A 41 -2.60 -20.87 -11.93
N TYR A 42 -1.40 -21.37 -11.70
CA TYR A 42 -0.40 -21.42 -12.73
C TYR A 42 -0.91 -22.35 -13.83
N THR A 43 -0.86 -21.89 -15.07
CA THR A 43 -1.14 -22.77 -16.21
C THR A 43 -0.18 -23.96 -16.15
N ASP A 44 -0.60 -25.11 -16.64
CA ASP A 44 0.28 -26.28 -16.72
C ASP A 44 1.55 -25.94 -17.52
N ASN A 45 1.42 -25.09 -18.54
CA ASN A 45 2.52 -24.50 -19.28
C ASN A 45 3.47 -23.67 -18.41
N TYR A 46 2.96 -22.82 -17.51
CA TYR A 46 3.80 -22.04 -16.59
C TYR A 46 4.54 -22.95 -15.61
N LEU A 47 3.87 -23.92 -14.99
CA LEU A 47 4.53 -24.84 -14.04
C LEU A 47 5.57 -25.72 -14.73
N ARG A 48 5.27 -26.22 -15.93
CA ARG A 48 6.24 -26.96 -16.76
C ARG A 48 7.41 -26.08 -17.19
N TRP A 49 7.17 -24.82 -17.54
CA TRP A 49 8.25 -23.88 -17.84
C TRP A 49 9.09 -23.53 -16.60
N PHE A 50 8.45 -23.32 -15.44
CA PHE A 50 9.12 -22.91 -14.20
C PHE A 50 9.92 -24.05 -13.56
N HIS A 51 9.44 -25.29 -13.60
CA HIS A 51 10.13 -26.47 -13.05
C HIS A 51 10.86 -27.30 -14.10
N GLY A 52 10.61 -27.08 -15.38
CA GLY A 52 11.31 -27.75 -16.47
C GLY A 52 12.70 -27.19 -16.72
N ASP A 53 13.44 -27.93 -17.54
CA ASP A 53 14.71 -27.47 -18.09
C ASP A 53 14.46 -26.23 -18.95
N LYS A 54 15.03 -25.11 -18.52
CA LYS A 54 14.88 -23.83 -19.22
C LYS A 54 16.03 -23.71 -20.19
N GLU A 55 15.70 -23.63 -21.48
CA GLU A 55 16.67 -23.18 -22.45
C GLU A 55 17.00 -21.71 -22.19
N LEU A 56 18.29 -21.41 -22.13
CA LEU A 56 18.78 -20.04 -22.04
C LEU A 56 18.53 -19.35 -23.38
N VAL A 57 17.44 -18.60 -23.47
CA VAL A 57 17.15 -17.77 -24.64
C VAL A 57 17.94 -16.47 -24.51
N PRO A 58 18.83 -16.14 -25.45
CA PRO A 58 19.50 -14.85 -25.45
C PRO A 58 18.46 -13.75 -25.71
N LYS A 59 18.19 -12.94 -24.68
CA LYS A 59 17.40 -11.71 -24.76
C LYS A 59 18.28 -10.53 -24.39
N THR A 60 18.08 -9.40 -25.05
CA THR A 60 18.67 -8.14 -24.63
C THR A 60 18.08 -7.68 -23.29
N ARG A 61 18.82 -6.87 -22.54
CA ARG A 61 18.34 -6.28 -21.28
C ARG A 61 17.04 -5.50 -21.50
N LEU A 62 16.97 -4.74 -22.60
CA LEU A 62 15.77 -3.96 -22.92
C LEU A 62 14.55 -4.86 -23.21
N GLU A 63 14.70 -5.99 -23.91
CA GLU A 63 13.59 -6.93 -24.12
C GLU A 63 13.06 -7.49 -22.80
N VAL A 64 13.96 -7.82 -21.88
CA VAL A 64 13.58 -8.27 -20.53
C VAL A 64 12.85 -7.16 -19.78
N ALA A 65 13.38 -5.93 -19.79
CA ALA A 65 12.74 -4.80 -19.12
C ALA A 65 11.35 -4.51 -19.70
N LYS A 66 11.20 -4.51 -21.03
CA LYS A 66 9.90 -4.36 -21.72
C LYS A 66 8.90 -5.41 -21.27
N GLU A 67 9.30 -6.67 -21.27
CA GLU A 67 8.42 -7.79 -20.87
C GLU A 67 7.94 -7.62 -19.42
N VAL A 68 8.86 -7.34 -18.50
CA VAL A 68 8.52 -7.17 -17.08
C VAL A 68 7.63 -5.95 -16.87
N ILE A 69 7.96 -4.79 -17.44
CA ILE A 69 7.17 -3.56 -17.27
C ILE A 69 5.75 -3.74 -17.84
N LYS A 70 5.61 -4.37 -19.03
CA LYS A 70 4.29 -4.70 -19.60
C LYS A 70 3.49 -5.58 -18.66
N ASN A 71 4.09 -6.65 -18.14
CA ASN A 71 3.43 -7.55 -17.20
C ASN A 71 2.98 -6.79 -15.95
N THR A 72 3.82 -5.92 -15.39
CA THR A 72 3.48 -5.12 -14.22
C THR A 72 2.33 -4.15 -14.49
N ILE A 73 2.30 -3.46 -15.63
CA ILE A 73 1.17 -2.60 -16.02
C ILE A 73 -0.12 -3.42 -16.18
N VAL A 74 -0.02 -4.63 -16.74
CA VAL A 74 -1.17 -5.53 -16.90
C VAL A 74 -1.74 -5.95 -15.54
N THR A 75 -0.89 -6.29 -14.59
CA THR A 75 -1.29 -6.80 -13.26
C THR A 75 -1.62 -5.71 -12.24
N THR A 76 -1.43 -4.42 -12.56
CA THR A 76 -1.66 -3.29 -11.64
C THR A 76 -2.72 -2.29 -12.15
N PRO A 77 -4.00 -2.67 -12.34
CA PRO A 77 -5.03 -1.80 -12.92
C PRO A 77 -5.49 -0.62 -12.05
N SER A 78 -5.03 -0.49 -10.80
CA SER A 78 -5.44 0.60 -9.88
C SER A 78 -4.44 1.76 -9.81
N VAL A 79 -3.45 1.78 -10.70
CA VAL A 79 -2.36 2.78 -10.71
C VAL A 79 -2.34 3.45 -12.08
N ASP A 80 -2.21 4.78 -12.06
CA ASP A 80 -2.03 5.58 -13.27
C ASP A 80 -0.55 5.66 -13.61
N PHE A 81 -0.18 5.19 -14.81
CA PHE A 81 1.21 5.11 -15.26
C PHE A 81 1.56 6.24 -16.23
N GLY A 82 2.78 6.74 -16.10
CA GLY A 82 3.48 7.52 -17.12
C GLY A 82 4.79 6.82 -17.50
N LEU A 83 5.40 7.24 -18.60
CA LEU A 83 6.68 6.72 -19.08
C LEU A 83 7.58 7.86 -19.57
N ALA A 84 8.77 7.92 -18.98
CA ALA A 84 9.88 8.72 -19.46
C ALA A 84 10.98 7.80 -19.98
N ILE A 85 11.71 8.24 -20.99
CA ILE A 85 12.88 7.53 -21.52
C ILE A 85 14.04 8.49 -21.71
N PHE A 86 15.25 7.94 -21.76
CA PHE A 86 16.45 8.71 -22.07
C PHE A 86 16.45 9.14 -23.54
N ASN A 87 16.96 10.35 -23.79
CA ASN A 87 17.37 10.76 -25.13
C ASN A 87 18.69 10.07 -25.49
N MET A 88 19.17 10.26 -26.72
CA MET A 88 20.45 9.68 -27.11
C MET A 88 21.60 10.12 -26.19
N ASN A 89 21.58 11.39 -25.80
CA ASN A 89 22.57 12.04 -24.94
C ASN A 89 24.02 11.78 -25.35
N TYR A 90 24.32 12.05 -26.62
CA TYR A 90 25.59 11.72 -27.27
C TYR A 90 25.84 12.75 -28.38
N ARG A 91 27.08 13.20 -28.65
CA ARG A 91 28.33 12.68 -28.06
C ARG A 91 28.76 13.42 -26.81
N ASP A 92 28.64 14.73 -26.83
CA ASP A 92 29.19 15.62 -25.83
C ASP A 92 28.06 16.27 -25.02
N GLU A 93 28.43 16.96 -23.94
CA GLU A 93 27.50 17.70 -23.09
C GLU A 93 26.85 18.86 -23.87
N GLY A 94 25.53 19.02 -23.76
CA GLY A 94 24.75 20.01 -24.53
C GLY A 94 24.12 19.45 -25.81
N ASP A 95 24.11 18.14 -26.00
CA ASP A 95 23.99 17.48 -27.29
C ASP A 95 22.97 16.31 -27.20
N ARG A 96 21.67 16.66 -27.29
CA ARG A 96 20.52 15.75 -27.08
C ARG A 96 20.42 15.25 -25.63
N ASP A 97 20.77 16.11 -24.68
CA ASP A 97 20.80 15.85 -23.25
C ASP A 97 19.47 15.33 -22.68
N GLY A 98 19.55 14.66 -21.53
CA GLY A 98 18.40 14.31 -20.72
C GLY A 98 17.49 13.24 -21.30
N GLY A 99 16.21 13.44 -21.07
CA GLY A 99 15.17 12.48 -21.44
C GLY A 99 13.87 13.17 -21.75
N ARG A 100 12.89 12.40 -22.19
CA ARG A 100 11.59 12.89 -22.61
C ARG A 100 10.46 12.04 -22.07
N ILE A 101 9.33 12.69 -21.77
CA ILE A 101 8.09 12.01 -21.39
C ILE A 101 7.42 11.53 -22.67
N VAL A 102 7.28 10.21 -22.84
CA VAL A 102 6.69 9.58 -24.04
C VAL A 102 5.27 9.08 -23.80
N SER A 103 4.87 9.02 -22.53
CA SER A 103 3.48 8.88 -22.12
C SER A 103 3.29 9.65 -20.82
N GLY A 104 2.41 10.65 -20.83
CA GLY A 104 1.96 11.29 -19.60
C GLY A 104 1.26 10.33 -18.65
N ILE A 105 1.19 10.72 -17.37
CA ILE A 105 0.38 10.01 -16.37
C ILE A 105 -1.09 10.26 -16.69
N LYS A 106 -1.82 9.19 -17.01
CA LYS A 106 -3.24 9.24 -17.39
C LYS A 106 -3.98 8.11 -16.71
N THR A 107 -5.29 8.25 -16.57
CA THR A 107 -6.14 7.17 -16.05
C THR A 107 -6.04 5.94 -16.95
N MET A 108 -5.72 4.78 -16.36
CA MET A 108 -5.48 3.53 -17.09
C MET A 108 -6.76 2.86 -17.62
N THR A 109 -7.47 3.56 -18.50
CA THR A 109 -8.53 2.97 -19.35
C THR A 109 -7.94 1.92 -20.29
N GLU A 110 -8.79 1.03 -20.84
CA GLU A 110 -8.34 -0.01 -21.77
C GLU A 110 -7.56 0.57 -22.96
N ALA A 111 -8.06 1.66 -23.55
CA ALA A 111 -7.40 2.34 -24.66
C ALA A 111 -6.03 2.93 -24.27
N ASN A 112 -5.95 3.60 -23.11
CA ASN A 112 -4.70 4.19 -22.62
C ASN A 112 -3.66 3.10 -22.29
N LYS A 113 -4.12 1.99 -21.72
CA LYS A 113 -3.28 0.83 -21.42
C LYS A 113 -2.70 0.21 -22.69
N VAL A 114 -3.53 -0.02 -23.71
CA VAL A 114 -3.06 -0.53 -25.01
C VAL A 114 -2.05 0.42 -25.65
N SER A 115 -2.31 1.74 -25.60
CA SER A 115 -1.38 2.75 -26.10
C SER A 115 -0.02 2.70 -25.38
N LEU A 116 -0.01 2.66 -24.05
CA LEU A 116 1.21 2.61 -23.26
C LEU A 116 2.01 1.32 -23.52
N LEU A 117 1.34 0.16 -23.56
CA LEU A 117 1.97 -1.12 -23.87
C LEU A 117 2.59 -1.11 -25.28
N SER A 118 1.93 -0.49 -26.25
CA SER A 118 2.47 -0.32 -27.61
C SER A 118 3.70 0.59 -27.63
N THR A 119 3.71 1.67 -26.86
CA THR A 119 4.88 2.55 -26.72
C THR A 119 6.08 1.81 -26.14
N ILE A 120 5.86 0.99 -25.09
CA ILE A 120 6.91 0.19 -24.46
C ILE A 120 7.48 -0.84 -25.43
N GLU A 121 6.64 -1.52 -26.20
CA GLU A 121 7.08 -2.52 -27.19
C GLU A 121 8.06 -1.92 -28.21
N ASN A 122 7.82 -0.68 -28.61
CA ASN A 122 8.56 0.01 -29.67
C ASN A 122 9.80 0.80 -29.19
N LEU A 123 10.21 0.67 -27.93
CA LEU A 123 11.40 1.39 -27.43
C LEU A 123 12.70 0.93 -28.12
N PRO A 124 13.58 1.85 -28.59
CA PRO A 124 14.89 1.50 -29.13
C PRO A 124 15.93 1.27 -28.02
N ALA A 125 17.04 0.60 -28.36
CA ALA A 125 18.11 0.22 -27.43
C ALA A 125 19.39 1.09 -27.55
N SER A 126 19.27 2.33 -28.01
CA SER A 126 20.44 3.15 -28.40
C SER A 126 20.45 4.49 -27.68
N THR A 127 20.93 4.53 -26.44
CA THR A 127 21.07 5.74 -25.64
C THR A 127 22.31 5.66 -24.74
N ASN A 128 22.85 6.81 -24.34
CA ASN A 128 23.69 6.94 -23.14
C ASN A 128 22.81 6.91 -21.87
N THR A 129 23.39 7.27 -20.71
CA THR A 129 22.74 7.16 -19.39
C THR A 129 22.60 8.53 -18.70
N PRO A 130 21.76 9.46 -19.23
CA PRO A 130 21.45 10.78 -18.62
C PRO A 130 20.53 10.66 -17.39
N LEU A 131 21.03 10.12 -16.27
CA LEU A 131 20.21 9.90 -15.08
C LEU A 131 19.73 11.20 -14.46
N CYS A 132 20.65 12.13 -14.16
CA CYS A 132 20.35 13.39 -13.48
C CYS A 132 19.48 14.30 -14.35
N GLU A 133 19.80 14.40 -15.64
CA GLU A 133 19.09 15.26 -16.59
C GLU A 133 17.68 14.77 -16.89
N THR A 134 17.49 13.46 -17.00
CA THR A 134 16.15 12.89 -17.21
C THR A 134 15.27 13.04 -15.96
N LEU A 135 15.82 12.86 -14.76
CA LEU A 135 15.06 13.15 -13.53
C LEU A 135 14.72 14.64 -13.44
N TYR A 136 15.62 15.53 -13.90
CA TYR A 136 15.33 16.96 -13.97
C TYR A 136 14.19 17.28 -14.96
N GLU A 137 14.10 16.58 -16.09
CA GLU A 137 12.94 16.69 -16.97
C GLU A 137 11.64 16.24 -16.28
N ALA A 138 11.68 15.11 -15.58
CA ALA A 138 10.54 14.60 -14.83
C ALA A 138 10.11 15.57 -13.72
N TYR A 139 11.05 16.16 -12.98
CA TYR A 139 10.78 17.25 -12.04
C TYR A 139 10.00 18.38 -12.70
N ARG A 140 10.43 18.83 -13.88
CA ARG A 140 9.73 19.92 -14.58
C ARG A 140 8.34 19.53 -15.06
N TYR A 141 8.13 18.25 -15.42
CA TYR A 141 6.80 17.71 -15.70
C TYR A 141 5.90 17.77 -14.45
N PHE A 142 6.36 17.26 -13.31
CA PHE A 142 5.63 17.34 -12.04
C PHE A 142 5.37 18.79 -11.59
N ALA A 143 6.32 19.68 -11.81
CA ALA A 143 6.24 21.09 -11.45
C ALA A 143 5.43 21.96 -12.44
N GLY A 144 4.91 21.40 -13.54
CA GLY A 144 4.22 22.15 -14.59
C GLY A 144 5.08 23.24 -15.26
N LYS A 145 6.39 23.03 -15.33
CA LYS A 145 7.36 23.99 -15.91
C LYS A 145 7.50 23.80 -17.41
N GLY A 146 8.26 24.69 -18.06
CA GLY A 146 8.57 24.59 -19.49
C GLY A 146 9.31 23.31 -19.86
N VAL A 147 9.10 22.81 -21.08
CA VAL A 147 9.93 21.74 -21.67
C VAL A 147 11.36 22.26 -21.89
N TYR A 148 12.37 21.41 -21.73
CA TYR A 148 13.79 21.78 -21.78
C TYR A 148 14.59 20.66 -22.44
N TYR A 149 14.73 19.47 -21.81
CA TYR A 149 15.40 18.33 -22.43
C TYR A 149 14.43 17.46 -23.25
N GLY A 150 13.13 17.53 -22.95
CA GLY A 150 12.12 16.69 -23.58
C GLY A 150 12.02 16.84 -25.10
N ASN A 151 12.50 17.96 -25.65
CA ASN A 151 12.49 18.29 -27.08
C ASN A 151 13.89 18.36 -27.72
N ASP A 152 14.94 17.97 -27.01
CA ASP A 152 16.33 18.09 -27.48
C ASP A 152 16.80 16.89 -28.31
N ASP A 153 16.03 15.80 -28.32
CA ASP A 153 16.35 14.61 -29.11
C ASP A 153 16.31 14.92 -30.61
N SER A 154 17.44 14.73 -31.29
CA SER A 154 17.66 15.06 -32.70
C SER A 154 18.43 13.94 -33.41
N ASN A 155 18.21 13.79 -34.72
CA ASN A 155 18.80 12.67 -35.47
C ASN A 155 20.33 12.66 -35.36
N TYR A 156 20.91 11.46 -35.29
CA TYR A 156 22.35 11.28 -35.25
C TYR A 156 22.76 10.22 -36.27
N SER A 157 23.45 10.65 -37.32
CA SER A 157 23.87 9.80 -38.44
C SER A 157 22.71 8.99 -39.06
N ASN A 158 23.05 7.98 -39.87
CA ASN A 158 22.09 7.10 -40.54
C ASN A 158 21.48 6.02 -39.63
N TRP A 159 22.03 5.80 -38.44
CA TRP A 159 21.67 4.71 -37.55
C TRP A 159 20.84 5.13 -36.34
N TYR A 160 20.78 6.43 -36.02
CA TYR A 160 19.91 6.95 -34.95
C TYR A 160 18.89 7.95 -35.51
N ARG A 161 17.61 7.60 -35.34
CA ARG A 161 16.48 8.48 -35.64
C ARG A 161 15.83 8.89 -34.33
N ALA A 162 15.89 10.19 -34.04
CA ALA A 162 15.33 10.77 -32.83
C ALA A 162 13.80 10.67 -32.79
N ASN A 163 13.28 10.95 -31.59
CA ASN A 163 11.85 11.00 -31.29
C ASN A 163 11.16 9.69 -31.65
N ARG A 164 11.79 8.57 -31.27
CA ARG A 164 11.23 7.22 -31.37
C ARG A 164 11.28 6.51 -30.01
N PRO A 165 10.14 6.34 -29.32
CA PRO A 165 8.85 6.97 -29.59
C PRO A 165 8.91 8.51 -29.43
N PRO A 166 7.97 9.26 -30.05
CA PRO A 166 7.90 10.71 -29.89
C PRO A 166 7.52 11.07 -28.45
N ARG A 167 7.88 12.28 -28.02
CA ARG A 167 7.38 12.84 -26.75
C ARG A 167 5.86 13.02 -26.79
N ASP A 168 5.23 12.89 -25.62
CA ASP A 168 3.79 13.09 -25.47
C ASP A 168 3.47 14.59 -25.45
N THR A 169 3.00 15.12 -26.57
CA THR A 169 2.59 16.53 -26.68
C THR A 169 1.24 16.82 -26.02
N SER A 170 0.45 15.80 -25.66
CA SER A 170 -0.88 15.99 -25.07
C SER A 170 -0.85 16.42 -23.60
N ILE A 171 0.32 16.32 -22.96
CA ILE A 171 0.58 16.81 -21.61
C ILE A 171 1.26 18.19 -21.62
N GLU A 172 1.19 18.92 -22.72
CA GLU A 172 1.79 20.23 -22.84
C GLU A 172 0.74 21.26 -23.26
N ASP A 173 0.77 22.42 -22.60
CA ASP A 173 -0.02 23.59 -22.95
C ASP A 173 0.89 24.81 -23.00
N ASN A 174 0.86 25.53 -24.13
CA ASN A 174 1.66 26.73 -24.38
C ASN A 174 3.17 26.58 -24.02
N GLY A 175 3.77 25.43 -24.37
CA GLY A 175 5.19 25.14 -24.13
C GLY A 175 5.56 24.77 -22.68
N LYS A 176 4.56 24.58 -21.81
CA LYS A 176 4.72 24.09 -20.43
C LYS A 176 4.05 22.75 -20.25
N TYR A 177 4.55 21.96 -19.32
CA TYR A 177 3.88 20.73 -18.93
C TYR A 177 2.60 21.00 -18.15
N ILE A 178 1.59 20.18 -18.41
CA ILE A 178 0.41 20.00 -17.57
C ILE A 178 0.81 19.05 -16.46
N SER A 179 0.95 19.56 -15.23
CA SER A 179 1.31 18.75 -14.08
C SER A 179 0.27 17.65 -13.84
N PRO A 180 0.70 16.43 -13.49
CA PRO A 180 -0.22 15.32 -13.20
C PRO A 180 -0.87 15.41 -11.80
N PHE A 181 -0.42 16.32 -10.94
CA PHE A 181 -1.01 16.49 -9.60
C PHE A 181 -2.46 16.95 -9.72
N LYS A 182 -3.31 16.37 -8.86
CA LYS A 182 -4.74 16.67 -8.76
C LYS A 182 -5.06 17.08 -7.32
N GLU A 183 -6.23 17.68 -7.14
CA GLU A 183 -6.78 17.94 -5.81
C GLU A 183 -6.84 16.63 -5.00
N CYS A 184 -6.39 16.66 -3.74
CA CYS A 184 -6.23 15.49 -2.85
C CYS A 184 -5.22 14.42 -3.32
N GLN A 185 -4.38 14.71 -4.32
CA GLN A 185 -3.26 13.85 -4.73
C GLN A 185 -1.96 14.65 -4.64
N ASN A 186 -1.36 14.70 -3.45
CA ASN A 186 -0.16 15.50 -3.17
C ASN A 186 1.15 14.70 -3.25
N ARG A 187 1.10 13.40 -3.61
CA ARG A 187 2.29 12.55 -3.73
C ARG A 187 2.31 11.80 -5.05
N ALA A 188 3.43 11.93 -5.76
CA ALA A 188 3.73 11.17 -6.96
C ALA A 188 4.95 10.27 -6.73
N TYR A 189 5.11 9.27 -7.61
CA TYR A 189 6.17 8.28 -7.48
C TYR A 189 6.95 8.17 -8.78
N VAL A 190 8.27 8.11 -8.67
CA VAL A 190 9.20 7.84 -9.77
C VAL A 190 9.88 6.50 -9.49
N VAL A 191 9.80 5.59 -10.45
CA VAL A 191 10.56 4.33 -10.42
C VAL A 191 11.65 4.41 -11.49
N TYR A 192 12.88 4.63 -11.05
CA TYR A 192 14.03 4.79 -11.92
C TYR A 192 14.68 3.44 -12.21
N ILE A 193 14.73 3.03 -13.48
CA ILE A 193 15.35 1.76 -13.88
C ILE A 193 16.53 2.08 -14.81
N THR A 194 17.73 1.64 -14.45
CA THR A 194 18.96 1.87 -15.24
C THR A 194 19.86 0.65 -15.23
N ASP A 195 20.63 0.44 -16.29
CA ASP A 195 21.56 -0.68 -16.42
C ASP A 195 23.03 -0.29 -16.20
N GLY A 196 23.32 0.96 -15.82
CA GLY A 196 24.69 1.42 -15.62
C GLY A 196 24.85 2.80 -14.98
N VAL A 197 26.11 3.20 -14.85
CA VAL A 197 26.56 4.50 -14.34
C VAL A 197 26.17 5.65 -15.29
N PRO A 198 25.99 6.87 -14.76
CA PRO A 198 25.67 8.03 -15.59
C PRO A 198 26.80 8.35 -16.59
N THR A 199 26.42 8.69 -17.83
CA THR A 199 27.35 9.09 -18.91
C THR A 199 26.84 10.35 -19.59
N VAL A 200 27.72 11.34 -19.76
CA VAL A 200 27.39 12.69 -20.29
C VAL A 200 26.20 13.31 -19.51
N ASP A 201 26.30 13.34 -18.18
CA ASP A 201 25.15 13.64 -17.29
C ASP A 201 25.47 14.81 -16.34
N GLN A 202 25.90 15.95 -16.87
CA GLN A 202 26.26 17.13 -16.08
C GLN A 202 25.46 18.39 -16.45
N SER A 203 24.64 18.36 -17.52
CA SER A 203 23.88 19.51 -18.04
C SER A 203 22.99 20.15 -16.97
N ALA A 204 22.34 19.30 -16.18
CA ALA A 204 21.35 19.72 -15.19
C ALA A 204 21.96 20.25 -13.89
N ASN A 205 23.26 20.01 -13.64
CA ASN A 205 23.90 20.29 -12.35
C ASN A 205 23.74 21.74 -11.88
N SER A 206 23.98 22.71 -12.78
CA SER A 206 23.88 24.13 -12.44
C SER A 206 22.44 24.53 -12.08
N LYS A 207 21.45 23.89 -12.72
CA LYS A 207 20.03 24.15 -12.50
C LYS A 207 19.56 23.56 -11.18
N ILE A 208 20.02 22.34 -10.86
CA ILE A 208 19.71 21.67 -9.59
C ILE A 208 20.33 22.44 -8.43
N LYS A 209 21.57 22.93 -8.56
CA LYS A 209 22.18 23.83 -7.57
C LYS A 209 21.43 25.15 -7.40
N GLY A 210 20.64 25.57 -8.38
CA GLY A 210 19.80 26.75 -8.30
C GLY A 210 18.49 26.53 -7.53
N LEU A 211 18.16 25.28 -7.16
CA LEU A 211 16.99 24.99 -6.34
C LEU A 211 17.19 25.47 -4.89
N PRO A 212 16.14 26.00 -4.24
CA PRO A 212 16.24 26.44 -2.85
C PRO A 212 16.76 25.34 -1.93
N GLY A 213 17.78 25.65 -1.12
CA GLY A 213 18.36 24.69 -0.16
C GLY A 213 19.33 23.67 -0.74
N VAL A 214 19.57 23.66 -2.07
CA VAL A 214 20.58 22.81 -2.71
C VAL A 214 21.88 23.59 -2.91
N SER A 215 23.01 22.96 -2.67
CA SER A 215 24.32 23.61 -2.66
C SER A 215 25.44 22.72 -3.27
N SER A 216 26.68 23.21 -3.23
CA SER A 216 27.82 22.43 -3.76
C SER A 216 28.21 21.22 -2.90
N SER A 217 27.80 21.18 -1.63
CA SER A 217 28.06 20.03 -0.75
C SER A 217 27.12 18.86 -1.00
N ASP A 218 25.97 19.09 -1.64
CA ASP A 218 24.96 18.06 -1.88
C ASP A 218 25.26 17.18 -3.10
N LYS A 219 26.38 17.45 -3.80
CA LYS A 219 26.84 16.60 -4.89
C LYS A 219 27.21 15.22 -4.35
N PHE A 220 26.76 14.19 -5.05
CA PHE A 220 27.28 12.86 -4.88
C PHE A 220 28.63 12.73 -5.59
N VAL A 221 29.58 12.03 -4.97
CA VAL A 221 30.89 11.73 -5.54
C VAL A 221 31.09 10.23 -5.47
N ASN A 222 31.23 9.58 -6.63
CA ASN A 222 31.67 8.21 -6.72
C ASN A 222 33.18 8.17 -6.96
N THR A 223 33.89 7.25 -6.30
CA THR A 223 35.35 7.15 -6.45
C THR A 223 35.77 6.19 -7.56
N SER A 224 34.97 5.14 -7.81
CA SER A 224 35.28 4.08 -8.76
C SER A 224 33.99 3.54 -9.39
N PRO A 225 33.70 3.83 -10.67
CA PRO A 225 34.37 4.82 -11.52
C PRO A 225 34.22 6.25 -10.96
N ASN A 226 35.20 7.12 -11.22
CA ASN A 226 35.15 8.49 -10.72
C ASN A 226 34.13 9.33 -11.51
N PHE A 227 33.04 9.73 -10.85
CA PHE A 227 32.05 10.66 -11.40
C PHE A 227 31.35 11.43 -10.28
N THR A 228 30.69 12.53 -10.64
CA THR A 228 29.84 13.29 -9.72
C THR A 228 28.43 13.40 -10.26
N SER A 229 27.42 13.47 -9.38
CA SER A 229 26.03 13.63 -9.82
C SER A 229 25.23 14.41 -8.78
N TYR A 230 24.26 15.20 -9.25
CA TYR A 230 23.25 15.85 -8.42
C TYR A 230 21.94 15.07 -8.33
N LEU A 231 21.89 13.85 -8.89
CA LEU A 231 20.71 12.99 -8.88
C LEU A 231 20.14 12.77 -7.47
N PRO A 232 20.94 12.43 -6.43
CA PRO A 232 20.39 12.26 -5.08
C PRO A 232 19.87 13.56 -4.47
N ALA A 233 20.54 14.68 -4.73
CA ALA A 233 20.11 15.99 -4.24
C ALA A 233 18.77 16.40 -4.86
N LEU A 234 18.58 16.17 -6.17
CA LEU A 234 17.32 16.44 -6.84
C LEU A 234 16.19 15.55 -6.30
N ALA A 235 16.43 14.24 -6.17
CA ALA A 235 15.43 13.32 -5.63
C ALA A 235 15.02 13.70 -4.19
N GLY A 236 16.00 14.05 -3.34
CA GLY A 236 15.72 14.51 -1.98
C GLY A 236 14.97 15.83 -1.93
N TRP A 237 15.31 16.77 -2.82
CA TRP A 237 14.59 18.03 -2.93
C TRP A 237 13.13 17.80 -3.34
N MET A 238 12.87 16.97 -4.35
CA MET A 238 11.51 16.65 -4.79
C MET A 238 10.67 15.91 -3.74
N ASN A 239 11.31 15.16 -2.84
CA ASN A 239 10.62 14.44 -1.77
C ASN A 239 10.25 15.35 -0.57
N THR A 240 11.04 16.39 -0.31
CA THR A 240 10.94 17.22 0.90
C THR A 240 10.47 18.65 0.66
N ASN A 241 10.30 19.06 -0.59
CA ASN A 241 9.81 20.38 -0.96
C ASN A 241 8.57 20.27 -1.84
N ASP A 242 7.79 21.36 -1.85
CA ASP A 242 6.71 21.55 -2.81
C ASP A 242 7.29 21.70 -4.22
N VAL A 243 7.03 20.72 -5.08
CA VAL A 243 7.47 20.74 -6.48
C VAL A 243 6.58 21.59 -7.37
N ASN A 244 5.31 21.83 -7.01
CA ASN A 244 4.33 22.57 -7.81
C ASN A 244 3.61 23.64 -6.97
N THR A 245 4.24 24.81 -6.88
CA THR A 245 3.77 26.00 -6.15
C THR A 245 2.53 26.70 -6.74
N ASN A 246 1.73 26.02 -7.57
CA ASN A 246 0.51 26.60 -8.12
C ASN A 246 -0.52 26.79 -6.99
N ALA A 247 -0.96 28.03 -6.78
CA ALA A 247 -1.89 28.41 -5.72
C ALA A 247 -3.25 27.69 -5.76
N ALA A 248 -3.61 27.05 -6.87
CA ALA A 248 -4.78 26.17 -6.96
C ALA A 248 -4.64 24.88 -6.13
N PHE A 249 -3.42 24.52 -5.72
CA PHE A 249 -3.12 23.35 -4.91
C PHE A 249 -2.38 23.81 -3.63
N PRO A 250 -3.10 24.03 -2.52
CA PRO A 250 -2.51 24.60 -1.30
C PRO A 250 -1.62 23.61 -0.52
N GLU A 251 -1.65 22.33 -0.88
CA GLU A 251 -0.88 21.27 -0.23
C GLU A 251 0.51 21.12 -0.86
N MET A 252 1.52 20.82 -0.04
CA MET A 252 2.87 20.51 -0.51
C MET A 252 2.87 19.24 -1.38
N GLN A 253 3.16 19.38 -2.68
CA GLN A 253 3.28 18.24 -3.58
C GLN A 253 4.70 17.70 -3.55
N SER A 254 4.85 16.42 -3.23
CA SER A 254 6.14 15.74 -3.13
C SER A 254 6.23 14.56 -4.09
N VAL A 255 7.45 14.17 -4.46
CA VAL A 255 7.72 13.03 -5.33
C VAL A 255 8.69 12.08 -4.66
N THR A 256 8.26 10.85 -4.44
CA THR A 256 9.09 9.79 -3.89
C THR A 256 9.80 9.03 -5.00
N THR A 257 11.10 8.79 -4.86
CA THR A 257 11.93 8.15 -5.90
C THR A 257 12.44 6.78 -5.46
N PHE A 258 12.03 5.74 -6.18
CA PHE A 258 12.59 4.39 -6.09
C PHE A 258 13.63 4.18 -7.19
N THR A 259 14.65 3.37 -6.93
CA THR A 259 15.68 3.08 -7.92
C THR A 259 15.89 1.58 -8.07
N ILE A 260 16.09 1.14 -9.31
CA ILE A 260 16.35 -0.25 -9.67
C ILE A 260 17.59 -0.30 -10.56
N GLY A 261 18.66 -0.90 -10.04
CA GLY A 261 19.85 -1.22 -10.81
C GLY A 261 19.64 -2.53 -11.56
N PHE A 262 19.48 -2.47 -12.88
CA PHE A 262 19.15 -3.60 -13.74
C PHE A 262 20.30 -3.99 -14.67
N SER A 263 21.29 -4.71 -14.13
CA SER A 263 22.31 -5.54 -14.79
C SER A 263 23.58 -5.60 -13.94
N ASP A 264 24.58 -6.39 -14.34
CA ASP A 264 25.91 -6.31 -13.73
C ASP A 264 26.58 -4.93 -13.89
N GLY A 265 26.27 -4.19 -14.97
CA GLY A 265 26.79 -2.82 -15.16
C GLY A 265 26.20 -1.81 -14.19
N ALA A 266 25.05 -2.13 -13.58
CA ALA A 266 24.41 -1.27 -12.59
C ALA A 266 25.07 -1.39 -11.20
N ASP A 267 25.92 -2.40 -10.96
CA ASP A 267 26.62 -2.56 -9.68
C ASP A 267 27.53 -1.35 -9.39
N ASP A 268 28.18 -0.80 -10.42
CA ASP A 268 28.99 0.42 -10.31
C ASP A 268 28.15 1.69 -10.05
N ALA A 269 26.85 1.66 -10.39
CA ALA A 269 25.90 2.74 -10.13
C ALA A 269 25.18 2.58 -8.79
N ALA A 270 25.26 1.40 -8.14
CA ALA A 270 24.51 1.08 -6.93
C ALA A 270 24.70 2.09 -5.80
N PRO A 271 25.91 2.62 -5.52
CA PRO A 271 26.10 3.66 -4.49
C PRO A 271 25.29 4.93 -4.76
N LEU A 272 25.27 5.38 -6.03
CA LEU A 272 24.50 6.55 -6.47
C LEU A 272 23.00 6.29 -6.33
N LEU A 273 22.52 5.14 -6.82
CA LEU A 273 21.10 4.78 -6.82
C LEU A 273 20.58 4.57 -5.40
N THR A 274 21.36 3.94 -4.54
CA THR A 274 21.06 3.77 -3.10
C THR A 274 20.89 5.14 -2.45
N LYS A 275 21.85 6.05 -2.64
CA LYS A 275 21.74 7.39 -2.05
C LYS A 275 20.57 8.19 -2.62
N THR A 276 20.26 8.00 -3.90
CA THR A 276 19.12 8.63 -4.57
C THR A 276 17.79 8.16 -3.97
N ALA A 277 17.61 6.86 -3.78
CA ALA A 277 16.42 6.30 -3.15
C ALA A 277 16.28 6.75 -1.69
N GLU A 278 17.38 6.70 -0.92
CA GLU A 278 17.41 7.12 0.48
C GLU A 278 16.94 8.57 0.66
N LEU A 279 17.53 9.52 -0.09
CA LEU A 279 17.12 10.93 -0.01
C LEU A 279 15.74 11.15 -0.62
N GLY A 280 15.43 10.44 -1.70
CA GLY A 280 14.14 10.47 -2.40
C GLY A 280 12.99 9.81 -1.64
N GLY A 281 13.20 9.27 -0.44
CA GLY A 281 12.17 8.65 0.40
C GLY A 281 11.70 7.27 -0.06
N GLY A 282 12.41 6.64 -1.00
CA GLY A 282 12.13 5.30 -1.50
C GLY A 282 13.22 4.30 -1.15
N GLU A 283 13.20 3.16 -1.82
CA GLU A 283 14.17 2.07 -1.63
C GLU A 283 14.90 1.71 -2.93
N TYR A 284 16.14 1.23 -2.79
CA TYR A 284 16.94 0.72 -3.90
C TYR A 284 16.81 -0.79 -4.02
N TYR A 285 16.64 -1.27 -5.26
CA TYR A 285 16.62 -2.69 -5.59
C TYR A 285 17.67 -3.03 -6.64
N SER A 286 18.33 -4.18 -6.48
CA SER A 286 19.23 -4.74 -7.50
C SER A 286 18.54 -5.89 -8.23
N ALA A 287 18.64 -5.91 -9.56
CA ALA A 287 18.09 -6.96 -10.39
C ALA A 287 19.06 -7.34 -11.52
N LYS A 288 19.34 -8.63 -11.67
CA LYS A 288 20.22 -9.18 -12.72
C LYS A 288 19.49 -10.09 -13.70
N SER A 289 18.20 -10.34 -13.46
CA SER A 289 17.36 -11.20 -14.30
C SER A 289 15.93 -10.67 -14.39
N ALA A 290 15.16 -11.19 -15.35
CA ALA A 290 13.75 -10.88 -15.53
C ALA A 290 12.94 -11.10 -14.23
N THR A 291 13.19 -12.23 -13.57
CA THR A 291 12.51 -12.61 -12.32
C THR A 291 12.84 -11.64 -11.19
N GLN A 292 14.10 -11.24 -11.04
CA GLN A 292 14.50 -10.27 -10.01
C GLN A 292 13.94 -8.87 -10.30
N LEU A 293 13.92 -8.44 -11.56
CA LEU A 293 13.31 -7.17 -11.95
C LEU A 293 11.81 -7.15 -11.66
N GLN A 294 11.12 -8.27 -11.96
CA GLN A 294 9.70 -8.42 -11.65
C GLN A 294 9.43 -8.37 -10.14
N ALA A 295 10.27 -9.04 -9.34
CA ALA A 295 10.17 -9.02 -7.89
C ALA A 295 10.39 -7.61 -7.32
N ALA A 296 11.43 -6.90 -7.78
CA ALA A 296 11.74 -5.53 -7.39
C ALA A 296 10.59 -4.57 -7.70
N LEU A 297 10.08 -4.59 -8.94
CA LEU A 297 8.93 -3.75 -9.31
C LEU A 297 7.70 -4.06 -8.46
N SER A 298 7.43 -5.33 -8.21
CA SER A 298 6.27 -5.70 -7.38
C SER A 298 6.43 -5.25 -5.92
N GLN A 299 7.65 -5.22 -5.38
CA GLN A 299 7.95 -4.65 -4.05
C GLN A 299 7.71 -3.14 -4.02
N VAL A 300 8.23 -2.42 -5.02
CA VAL A 300 8.01 -0.96 -5.18
C VAL A 300 6.52 -0.64 -5.16
N PHE A 301 5.72 -1.29 -6.01
CA PHE A 301 4.27 -1.02 -6.07
C PHE A 301 3.54 -1.40 -4.79
N SER A 302 4.00 -2.43 -4.05
CA SER A 302 3.41 -2.76 -2.76
C SER A 302 3.61 -1.62 -1.75
N GLN A 303 4.81 -1.04 -1.67
CA GLN A 303 5.11 0.08 -0.77
C GLN A 303 4.34 1.34 -1.16
N ILE A 304 4.24 1.62 -2.46
CA ILE A 304 3.44 2.74 -2.98
C ILE A 304 1.98 2.62 -2.54
N LEU A 305 1.41 1.41 -2.57
CA LEU A 305 0.03 1.16 -2.16
C LEU A 305 -0.16 1.15 -0.63
N GLU A 306 0.87 0.79 0.15
CA GLU A 306 0.82 0.77 1.63
C GLU A 306 0.64 2.18 2.21
N VAL A 307 1.28 3.19 1.62
CA VAL A 307 1.24 4.59 2.11
C VAL A 307 -0.15 5.25 1.98
N ASN A 308 -1.01 4.77 1.07
CA ASN A 308 -2.31 5.40 0.77
C ASN A 308 -3.53 4.73 1.44
N ALA A 309 -3.33 3.63 2.18
CA ALA A 309 -4.44 2.80 2.65
C ALA A 309 -4.43 2.69 4.18
N SER A 310 -5.03 3.64 4.90
CA SER A 310 -5.25 3.47 6.35
C SER A 310 -6.42 4.24 6.96
N PHE A 311 -7.47 4.60 6.20
CA PHE A 311 -8.63 5.28 6.77
C PHE A 311 -9.93 4.54 6.50
N THR A 312 -10.67 4.28 7.57
CA THR A 312 -12.12 4.07 7.51
C THR A 312 -12.81 5.38 7.93
N SER A 313 -14.07 5.59 7.54
CA SER A 313 -14.80 6.82 7.88
C SER A 313 -14.82 7.05 9.41
N PRO A 314 -14.46 8.25 9.91
CA PRO A 314 -14.49 8.54 11.34
C PRO A 314 -15.91 8.47 11.89
N SER A 315 -16.04 8.22 13.20
CA SER A 315 -17.34 8.25 13.88
C SER A 315 -17.38 9.23 15.05
N ILE A 316 -18.58 9.77 15.28
CA ILE A 316 -18.87 10.75 16.33
C ILE A 316 -19.96 10.14 17.22
N ALA A 317 -19.79 10.20 18.54
CA ALA A 317 -20.82 9.72 19.46
C ALA A 317 -22.03 10.66 19.44
N SER A 318 -23.20 10.11 19.08
CA SER A 318 -24.48 10.81 19.21
C SER A 318 -25.05 10.55 20.60
N ASN A 319 -25.51 11.60 21.30
CA ASN A 319 -26.29 11.42 22.51
C ASN A 319 -27.69 10.91 22.14
N ASN A 320 -28.05 9.71 22.62
CA ASN A 320 -29.34 9.08 22.30
C ASN A 320 -30.53 9.68 23.07
N PHE A 321 -30.27 10.45 24.13
CA PHE A 321 -31.31 11.09 24.95
C PHE A 321 -31.57 12.55 24.58
N ASP A 322 -30.57 13.22 24.00
CA ASP A 322 -30.68 14.59 23.51
C ASP A 322 -29.99 14.69 22.13
N ARG A 323 -30.81 14.62 21.07
CA ARG A 323 -30.34 14.69 19.67
C ARG A 323 -29.76 16.06 19.28
N THR A 324 -29.78 17.05 20.16
CA THR A 324 -29.17 18.37 19.94
C THR A 324 -27.73 18.47 20.47
N GLN A 325 -27.26 17.46 21.22
CA GLN A 325 -25.90 17.39 21.74
C GLN A 325 -25.14 16.21 21.11
N THR A 326 -24.16 16.51 20.26
CA THR A 326 -23.11 15.54 19.89
C THR A 326 -21.97 15.66 20.89
N PHE A 327 -21.41 14.53 21.34
CA PHE A 327 -20.16 14.62 22.08
C PHE A 327 -19.07 15.15 21.15
N ASP A 328 -18.11 15.84 21.74
CA ASP A 328 -16.96 16.38 21.03
C ASP A 328 -15.91 15.31 20.71
N SER A 329 -16.14 14.04 21.01
CA SER A 329 -15.18 12.97 20.76
C SER A 329 -15.37 12.35 19.37
N VAL A 330 -14.27 12.18 18.64
CA VAL A 330 -14.21 11.50 17.33
C VAL A 330 -13.31 10.28 17.42
N TYR A 331 -13.79 9.18 16.87
CA TYR A 331 -13.08 7.91 16.85
C TYR A 331 -12.65 7.58 15.42
N TYR A 332 -11.35 7.38 15.25
CA TYR A 332 -10.71 7.01 14.00
C TYR A 332 -10.31 5.55 14.05
N ALA A 333 -11.00 4.74 13.25
CA ALA A 333 -10.62 3.36 13.00
C ALA A 333 -9.63 3.34 11.83
N MET A 334 -8.47 2.74 12.08
CA MET A 334 -7.31 2.75 11.19
C MET A 334 -6.83 1.33 10.98
N PHE A 335 -6.21 1.07 9.83
CA PHE A 335 -5.60 -0.22 9.54
C PHE A 335 -4.35 -0.07 8.70
N LEU A 336 -3.43 -1.03 8.82
CA LEU A 336 -2.23 -1.11 8.02
C LEU A 336 -2.29 -2.38 7.16
N PRO A 337 -2.43 -2.25 5.84
CA PRO A 337 -2.44 -3.39 4.93
C PRO A 337 -1.16 -4.18 5.00
N ASN A 338 -1.27 -5.49 4.80
CA ASN A 338 -0.14 -6.40 4.70
C ASN A 338 -0.31 -7.32 3.48
N LYS A 339 0.78 -7.91 2.99
CA LYS A 339 0.81 -8.88 1.87
C LYS A 339 0.17 -10.24 2.20
N ARG A 340 -0.33 -10.37 3.43
CA ARG A 340 -0.83 -11.59 4.08
C ARG A 340 -2.22 -11.29 4.67
N PRO A 341 -3.05 -12.30 4.98
CA PRO A 341 -4.42 -12.08 5.48
C PRO A 341 -4.50 -11.40 6.86
N ARG A 342 -3.36 -11.14 7.51
CA ARG A 342 -3.25 -10.55 8.83
C ARG A 342 -2.85 -9.09 8.72
N TRP A 343 -3.81 -8.19 8.86
CA TRP A 343 -3.59 -6.75 8.81
C TRP A 343 -3.73 -6.17 10.21
N MET A 344 -2.94 -5.14 10.49
CA MET A 344 -3.02 -4.46 11.78
C MET A 344 -4.21 -3.51 11.76
N GLY A 345 -4.91 -3.39 12.87
CA GLY A 345 -5.90 -2.36 13.09
C GLY A 345 -5.59 -1.53 14.33
N ASN A 346 -6.21 -0.37 14.41
CA ASN A 346 -6.20 0.47 15.60
C ASN A 346 -7.46 1.33 15.66
N LEU A 347 -7.79 1.81 16.85
CA LEU A 347 -8.85 2.79 17.08
C LEU A 347 -8.27 3.89 17.97
N LYS A 348 -8.36 5.13 17.49
CA LYS A 348 -7.82 6.31 18.17
C LYS A 348 -8.92 7.33 18.43
N LYS A 349 -8.76 8.09 19.52
CA LYS A 349 -9.70 9.12 19.94
C LYS A 349 -9.08 10.51 19.80
N PHE A 350 -9.84 11.42 19.20
CA PHE A 350 -9.55 12.85 19.06
C PHE A 350 -10.77 13.66 19.51
N ARG A 351 -10.64 14.98 19.54
CA ARG A 351 -11.72 15.89 19.94
C ARG A 351 -12.04 16.90 18.84
N VAL A 352 -13.31 17.14 18.56
CA VAL A 352 -13.81 18.20 17.69
C VAL A 352 -14.08 19.45 18.51
N THR A 353 -13.55 20.59 18.08
CA THR A 353 -13.84 21.89 18.69
C THR A 353 -15.20 22.42 18.22
N GLY A 354 -15.74 23.43 18.90
CA GLY A 354 -16.97 24.11 18.45
C GLY A 354 -16.86 24.76 17.06
N GLY A 355 -15.64 24.95 16.54
CA GLY A 355 -15.36 25.42 15.18
C GLY A 355 -15.32 24.31 14.12
N GLY A 356 -15.50 23.04 14.50
CA GLY A 356 -15.42 21.89 13.60
C GLY A 356 -14.01 21.36 13.37
N GLU A 357 -13.01 21.90 14.07
CA GLU A 357 -11.61 21.47 13.93
C GLU A 357 -11.34 20.25 14.81
N ILE A 358 -10.49 19.34 14.36
CA ILE A 358 -10.11 18.15 15.12
C ILE A 358 -8.76 18.40 15.78
N VAL A 359 -8.73 18.24 17.10
CA VAL A 359 -7.55 18.46 17.94
C VAL A 359 -7.15 17.19 18.69
N ASP A 360 -5.86 17.12 18.99
CA ASP A 360 -5.22 16.08 19.75
C ASP A 360 -5.47 16.26 21.26
N LYS A 361 -4.85 15.42 22.09
CA LYS A 361 -5.00 15.50 23.56
C LYS A 361 -4.44 16.79 24.17
N ASN A 362 -3.50 17.44 23.49
CA ASN A 362 -2.84 18.66 23.94
C ASN A 362 -3.58 19.92 23.45
N GLY A 363 -4.58 19.75 22.57
CA GLY A 363 -5.34 20.85 21.98
C GLY A 363 -4.75 21.36 20.67
N GLU A 364 -3.74 20.68 20.12
CA GLU A 364 -3.14 21.00 18.83
C GLU A 364 -3.96 20.40 17.69
N LEU A 365 -3.99 21.04 16.52
CA LEU A 365 -4.70 20.52 15.34
C LEU A 365 -4.16 19.15 14.95
N ALA A 366 -5.01 18.13 15.03
CA ALA A 366 -4.67 16.75 14.73
C ALA A 366 -4.68 16.46 13.22
N ILE A 367 -5.49 17.20 12.45
CA ILE A 367 -5.57 17.06 10.99
C ILE A 367 -4.60 18.05 10.34
N GLY A 368 -3.81 17.54 9.40
CA GLY A 368 -2.89 18.30 8.57
C GLY A 368 -3.62 19.09 7.49
N SER A 369 -2.89 19.96 6.80
CA SER A 369 -3.43 20.68 5.64
C SER A 369 -3.77 19.75 4.48
N ASP A 370 -3.26 18.52 4.49
CA ASP A 370 -3.52 17.44 3.53
C ASP A 370 -4.78 16.62 3.85
N GLY A 371 -5.54 17.01 4.88
CA GLY A 371 -6.72 16.29 5.34
C GLY A 371 -6.41 14.98 6.06
N ASN A 372 -5.14 14.61 6.22
CA ASN A 372 -4.74 13.41 6.94
C ASN A 372 -4.47 13.73 8.41
N LEU A 373 -4.46 12.69 9.23
CA LEU A 373 -4.02 12.79 10.62
C LEU A 373 -2.50 13.04 10.68
N LYS A 374 -2.07 14.12 11.34
CA LYS A 374 -0.65 14.44 11.50
C LYS A 374 0.04 13.32 12.28
N SER A 375 1.23 12.92 11.84
CA SER A 375 2.07 11.96 12.57
C SER A 375 2.45 12.45 13.98
N SER A 376 2.59 13.77 14.15
CA SER A 376 2.88 14.41 15.43
C SER A 376 1.68 14.57 16.37
N ALA A 377 0.45 14.26 15.92
CA ALA A 377 -0.73 14.36 16.78
C ALA A 377 -0.70 13.25 17.84
N CYS A 378 -1.03 13.57 19.09
CA CYS A 378 -1.11 12.57 20.15
C CYS A 378 -2.58 12.29 20.53
N SER A 379 -3.05 11.07 20.26
CA SER A 379 -4.42 10.65 20.54
C SER A 379 -4.72 10.54 22.05
N TYR A 380 -5.99 10.68 22.43
CA TYR A 380 -6.39 10.78 23.85
C TYR A 380 -6.04 9.56 24.68
N TRP A 381 -6.14 8.36 24.08
CA TRP A 381 -5.90 7.10 24.76
C TRP A 381 -4.42 6.70 24.79
N THR A 382 -3.54 7.50 24.20
CA THR A 382 -2.10 7.25 24.18
C THR A 382 -1.42 8.02 25.30
N SER A 383 -0.56 7.35 26.05
CA SER A 383 0.21 7.97 27.13
C SER A 383 1.27 8.93 26.55
N ASN A 384 1.62 9.97 27.31
CA ASN A 384 2.59 10.97 26.84
C ASN A 384 3.96 10.33 26.58
N SER A 385 4.36 9.34 27.37
CA SER A 385 5.62 8.63 27.16
C SER A 385 5.65 7.89 25.82
N VAL A 386 4.53 7.32 25.39
CA VAL A 386 4.43 6.62 24.10
C VAL A 386 4.52 7.62 22.95
N CYS A 387 3.75 8.71 22.99
CA CYS A 387 3.83 9.76 21.97
C CYS A 387 5.25 10.36 21.86
N LEU A 388 5.89 10.67 22.99
CA LEU A 388 7.26 11.21 23.01
C LEU A 388 8.32 10.22 22.51
N SER A 389 8.04 8.91 22.57
CA SER A 389 8.94 7.87 22.04
C SER A 389 8.75 7.60 20.54
N SER A 390 7.65 8.08 19.95
CA SER A 390 7.40 7.99 18.52
C SER A 390 8.29 8.98 17.75
N SER A 391 8.60 8.67 16.49
CA SER A 391 9.52 9.46 15.64
C SER A 391 9.14 10.94 15.54
N ASP A 392 7.84 11.25 15.50
CA ASP A 392 7.32 12.61 15.30
C ASP A 392 6.68 13.20 16.58
N GLY A 393 6.87 12.57 17.74
CA GLY A 393 6.33 13.05 19.01
C GLY A 393 4.83 12.80 19.22
N GLY A 394 4.19 12.05 18.34
CA GLY A 394 2.78 11.64 18.41
C GLY A 394 2.58 10.21 17.90
N ASP A 395 1.42 9.62 18.21
CA ASP A 395 1.02 8.35 17.61
C ASP A 395 0.29 8.53 16.27
N GLY A 396 -0.36 9.69 16.06
CA GLY A 396 -0.78 10.21 14.77
C GLY A 396 -1.40 9.18 13.81
N ASN A 397 -0.95 9.23 12.55
CA ASN A 397 -1.34 8.29 11.50
C ASN A 397 -0.69 6.90 11.61
N ASP A 398 0.21 6.64 12.57
CA ASP A 398 0.83 5.32 12.74
C ASP A 398 -0.13 4.33 13.42
N VAL A 399 -0.62 3.37 12.65
CA VAL A 399 -1.52 2.31 13.14
C VAL A 399 -0.87 1.47 14.24
N ARG A 400 0.44 1.28 14.19
CA ARG A 400 1.18 0.36 15.09
C ARG A 400 1.33 0.94 16.50
N THR A 401 1.14 2.24 16.65
CA THR A 401 1.43 2.96 17.88
C THR A 401 0.17 3.56 18.50
N GLY A 402 0.09 3.50 19.83
CA GLY A 402 -0.97 4.15 20.60
C GLY A 402 -2.36 3.52 20.44
N GLY A 403 -3.40 4.25 20.83
CA GLY A 403 -4.80 3.86 20.72
C GLY A 403 -5.13 2.52 21.41
N ILE A 404 -6.16 1.85 20.92
CA ILE A 404 -6.58 0.55 21.45
C ILE A 404 -5.54 -0.54 21.26
N ALA A 405 -4.80 -0.52 20.14
CA ALA A 405 -3.77 -1.54 19.87
C ALA A 405 -2.75 -1.59 21.02
N HIS A 406 -2.26 -0.42 21.45
CA HIS A 406 -1.36 -0.33 22.60
C HIS A 406 -2.03 -0.77 23.91
N VAL A 407 -3.26 -0.31 24.18
CA VAL A 407 -4.00 -0.65 25.41
C VAL A 407 -4.21 -2.16 25.55
N LEU A 408 -4.58 -2.85 24.46
CA LEU A 408 -4.76 -4.29 24.49
C LEU A 408 -3.44 -5.04 24.66
N LYS A 409 -2.35 -4.55 24.05
CA LYS A 409 -1.01 -5.11 24.17
C LYS A 409 -0.46 -4.99 25.60
N THR A 410 -0.63 -3.86 26.28
CA THR A 410 -0.08 -3.63 27.62
C THR A 410 -1.07 -3.96 28.75
N GLY A 411 -2.36 -4.12 28.45
CA GLY A 411 -3.42 -4.36 29.42
C GLY A 411 -3.49 -5.78 29.99
N GLY A 412 -4.54 -6.06 30.78
CA GLY A 412 -4.80 -7.36 31.40
C GLY A 412 -5.47 -8.40 30.48
N ASN A 413 -6.07 -9.44 31.08
CA ASN A 413 -6.79 -10.49 30.37
C ASN A 413 -8.05 -9.94 29.68
N ARG A 414 -8.35 -10.44 28.47
CA ARG A 414 -9.51 -10.04 27.67
C ARG A 414 -10.74 -10.86 28.05
N THR A 415 -11.91 -10.24 28.02
CA THR A 415 -13.20 -10.92 28.20
C THR A 415 -13.77 -11.24 26.83
N LEU A 416 -13.74 -12.51 26.44
CA LEU A 416 -14.12 -12.96 25.11
C LEU A 416 -15.31 -13.91 25.17
N TYR A 417 -16.25 -13.76 24.24
CA TYR A 417 -17.45 -14.57 24.13
C TYR A 417 -17.61 -15.19 22.73
N GLY A 418 -18.36 -16.29 22.67
CA GLY A 418 -18.88 -16.88 21.44
C GLY A 418 -20.29 -17.42 21.66
N ASN A 419 -21.00 -17.74 20.58
CA ASN A 419 -22.33 -18.36 20.60
C ASN A 419 -22.23 -19.87 20.88
N PHE A 420 -21.50 -20.26 21.93
CA PHE A 420 -21.19 -21.66 22.24
C PHE A 420 -22.20 -22.34 23.16
N GLY A 421 -23.14 -21.59 23.73
CA GLY A 421 -24.19 -22.13 24.57
C GLY A 421 -25.31 -22.81 23.77
N SER A 422 -26.16 -23.55 24.47
CA SER A 422 -27.34 -24.19 23.87
C SER A 422 -28.22 -23.18 23.12
N GLY A 423 -28.63 -23.53 21.89
CA GLY A 423 -29.40 -22.64 21.02
C GLY A 423 -28.66 -21.40 20.54
N GLY A 424 -27.32 -21.38 20.58
CA GLY A 424 -26.50 -20.21 20.20
C GLY A 424 -26.34 -19.18 21.31
N GLY A 425 -26.53 -19.57 22.57
CA GLY A 425 -26.34 -18.70 23.73
C GLY A 425 -24.90 -18.20 23.88
N LEU A 426 -24.73 -17.04 24.50
CA LEU A 426 -23.41 -16.46 24.77
C LEU A 426 -22.69 -17.21 25.90
N GLU A 427 -21.51 -17.71 25.61
CA GLU A 427 -20.61 -18.33 26.58
C GLU A 427 -19.16 -17.85 26.39
N SER A 428 -18.31 -18.09 27.38
CA SER A 428 -16.90 -17.72 27.33
C SER A 428 -16.21 -18.36 26.12
N PHE A 429 -15.36 -17.59 25.43
CA PHE A 429 -14.61 -18.05 24.27
C PHE A 429 -13.49 -19.01 24.69
N THR A 430 -13.80 -20.31 24.73
CA THR A 430 -12.87 -21.36 25.11
C THR A 430 -12.93 -22.53 24.14
N LYS A 431 -11.80 -23.24 23.98
CA LYS A 431 -11.74 -24.49 23.20
C LYS A 431 -12.83 -25.45 23.68
N SER A 432 -12.95 -25.65 25.00
CA SER A 432 -13.91 -26.61 25.58
C SER A 432 -15.36 -26.31 25.16
N ASN A 433 -15.76 -25.04 25.23
CA ASN A 433 -17.13 -24.65 24.87
C ASN A 433 -17.36 -24.84 23.36
N ALA A 434 -16.40 -24.44 22.52
CA ALA A 434 -16.49 -24.69 21.07
C ALA A 434 -16.51 -26.19 20.72
N SER A 435 -15.72 -27.02 21.41
CA SER A 435 -15.71 -28.47 21.22
C SER A 435 -17.05 -29.10 21.60
N ASN A 436 -17.71 -28.60 22.65
CA ASN A 436 -19.04 -29.05 23.03
C ASN A 436 -20.07 -28.77 21.93
N VAL A 437 -20.00 -27.61 21.27
CA VAL A 437 -20.85 -27.28 20.11
C VAL A 437 -20.59 -28.23 18.94
N ALA A 438 -19.31 -28.51 18.66
CA ALA A 438 -18.90 -29.39 17.56
C ALA A 438 -19.27 -30.87 17.79
N GLY A 439 -19.49 -31.29 19.04
CA GLY A 439 -19.66 -32.69 19.42
C GLY A 439 -18.35 -33.42 19.76
N GLY A 440 -17.27 -32.68 20.03
CA GLY A 440 -15.97 -33.21 20.42
C GLY A 440 -14.79 -32.51 19.73
N ASP A 441 -13.58 -32.74 20.25
CA ASP A 441 -12.34 -32.13 19.72
C ASP A 441 -12.06 -32.55 18.27
N ASP A 442 -12.30 -33.81 17.90
CA ASP A 442 -12.10 -34.29 16.52
C ASP A 442 -13.03 -33.59 15.51
N ALA A 443 -14.28 -33.35 15.93
CA ALA A 443 -15.27 -32.65 15.12
C ALA A 443 -14.92 -31.16 15.00
N LEU A 444 -14.47 -30.53 16.07
CA LEU A 444 -14.01 -29.13 16.05
C LEU A 444 -12.77 -28.96 15.17
N ALA A 445 -11.80 -29.86 15.30
CA ALA A 445 -10.59 -29.87 14.47
C ALA A 445 -10.94 -29.98 12.98
N SER A 446 -11.83 -30.92 12.64
CA SER A 446 -12.35 -31.09 11.28
C SER A 446 -13.06 -29.83 10.78
N TYR A 447 -13.90 -29.22 11.61
CA TYR A 447 -14.62 -27.98 11.27
C TYR A 447 -13.68 -26.81 11.00
N MET A 448 -12.67 -26.63 11.86
CA MET A 448 -11.62 -25.61 11.71
C MET A 448 -10.55 -25.98 10.68
N LYS A 449 -10.67 -27.15 10.03
CA LYS A 449 -9.72 -27.69 9.05
C LYS A 449 -8.30 -27.78 9.60
N THR A 450 -8.14 -28.19 10.85
CA THR A 450 -6.88 -28.27 11.59
C THR A 450 -6.73 -29.62 12.28
N ASP A 451 -5.56 -29.87 12.88
CA ASP A 451 -5.32 -31.04 13.72
C ASP A 451 -5.70 -30.75 15.19
N VAL A 452 -6.10 -31.79 15.93
CA VAL A 452 -6.62 -31.68 17.32
C VAL A 452 -5.60 -31.07 18.28
N ASP A 453 -4.33 -31.36 18.09
CA ASP A 453 -3.20 -30.83 18.86
C ASP A 453 -3.01 -29.31 18.65
N GLN A 454 -3.39 -28.79 17.48
CA GLN A 454 -3.30 -27.36 17.16
C GLN A 454 -4.45 -26.53 17.73
N LEU A 455 -5.56 -27.14 18.16
CA LEU A 455 -6.74 -26.41 18.64
C LEU A 455 -6.42 -25.46 19.80
N ALA A 456 -5.64 -25.91 20.80
CA ALA A 456 -5.29 -25.06 21.94
C ALA A 456 -4.51 -23.82 21.48
N LYS A 457 -3.50 -24.03 20.62
CA LYS A 457 -2.68 -22.97 20.03
C LYS A 457 -3.51 -21.96 19.24
N LEU A 458 -4.45 -22.41 18.42
CA LEU A 458 -5.34 -21.53 17.65
C LEU A 458 -6.26 -20.70 18.53
N PHE A 459 -6.78 -21.26 19.62
CA PHE A 459 -7.60 -20.52 20.58
C PHE A 459 -6.78 -19.48 21.35
N ASP A 460 -5.55 -19.81 21.74
CA ASP A 460 -4.65 -18.86 22.41
C ASP A 460 -4.21 -17.74 21.45
N TRP A 461 -3.93 -18.08 20.19
CA TRP A 461 -3.75 -17.09 19.15
C TRP A 461 -4.98 -16.20 19.03
N ALA A 462 -6.20 -16.74 18.92
CA ALA A 462 -7.42 -15.92 18.80
C ALA A 462 -7.62 -14.96 19.98
N LYS A 463 -7.22 -15.37 21.20
CA LYS A 463 -7.22 -14.50 22.38
C LYS A 463 -6.22 -13.34 22.29
N GLY A 464 -5.22 -13.44 21.42
CA GLY A 464 -4.21 -12.42 21.17
C GLY A 464 -2.83 -12.79 21.67
N ILE A 465 -2.58 -14.06 21.99
CA ILE A 465 -1.24 -14.56 22.36
C ILE A 465 -0.40 -14.75 21.10
N ASP A 466 0.85 -14.31 21.16
CA ASP A 466 1.86 -14.65 20.18
C ASP A 466 2.31 -16.09 20.42
N VAL A 467 1.78 -17.02 19.63
CA VAL A 467 2.05 -18.47 19.79
C VAL A 467 3.18 -18.97 18.87
N ASP A 468 3.73 -18.09 18.04
CA ASP A 468 4.71 -18.40 17.00
C ASP A 468 6.04 -17.62 17.18
N ASP A 469 6.16 -16.78 18.22
CA ASP A 469 7.31 -15.89 18.48
C ASP A 469 7.55 -14.95 17.29
N ASP A 470 6.48 -14.28 16.86
CA ASP A 470 6.48 -13.39 15.69
C ASP A 470 7.50 -12.25 15.83
N ASN A 471 7.80 -11.83 17.05
CA ASN A 471 8.74 -10.75 17.36
C ASN A 471 10.19 -11.24 17.60
N GLY A 472 10.43 -12.56 17.58
CA GLY A 472 11.75 -13.18 17.71
C GLY A 472 12.43 -12.96 19.07
N ASN A 473 11.65 -12.74 20.13
CA ASN A 473 12.15 -12.54 21.49
C ASN A 473 12.27 -13.87 22.28
N ASN A 474 11.94 -15.00 21.67
CA ASN A 474 11.85 -16.36 22.25
C ASN A 474 10.71 -16.54 23.27
N SER A 475 9.67 -15.72 23.22
CA SER A 475 8.44 -15.85 23.98
C SER A 475 7.30 -16.30 23.07
N VAL A 476 6.47 -17.22 23.58
CA VAL A 476 5.25 -17.69 22.91
C VAL A 476 4.01 -17.49 23.78
N VAL A 477 4.10 -16.55 24.72
CA VAL A 477 3.08 -16.28 25.75
C VAL A 477 2.78 -14.79 25.91
N ASP A 478 3.54 -13.93 25.23
CA ASP A 478 3.29 -12.50 25.13
C ASP A 478 2.15 -12.22 24.15
N LYS A 479 1.76 -10.95 24.06
CA LYS A 479 0.65 -10.52 23.22
C LYS A 479 1.15 -10.12 21.85
N ARG A 480 0.42 -10.53 20.81
CA ARG A 480 0.70 -10.13 19.43
C ARG A 480 0.52 -8.63 19.22
N GLU A 481 1.30 -8.05 18.32
CA GLU A 481 1.21 -6.63 17.94
C GLU A 481 -0.14 -6.27 17.30
N ASP A 482 -0.72 -7.19 16.53
CA ASP A 482 -1.96 -7.04 15.76
C ASP A 482 -3.18 -7.61 16.51
N ILE A 483 -3.25 -7.40 17.83
CA ILE A 483 -4.24 -8.05 18.70
C ILE A 483 -5.70 -7.80 18.30
N ILE A 484 -6.00 -6.59 17.81
CA ILE A 484 -7.36 -6.15 17.43
C ILE A 484 -7.78 -6.61 16.02
N GLY A 485 -6.84 -6.67 15.06
CA GLY A 485 -7.14 -6.87 13.64
C GLY A 485 -7.72 -5.62 12.96
N ASP A 486 -7.68 -5.60 11.64
CA ASP A 486 -8.09 -4.44 10.86
C ASP A 486 -9.61 -4.24 10.80
N PRO A 487 -10.11 -3.00 10.99
CA PRO A 487 -11.52 -2.66 10.83
C PRO A 487 -11.90 -2.25 9.40
N LEU A 488 -11.26 -2.80 8.34
CA LEU A 488 -11.43 -2.35 6.94
C LEU A 488 -12.89 -2.15 6.50
N HIS A 489 -13.79 -3.04 6.92
CA HIS A 489 -15.22 -3.00 6.58
C HIS A 489 -16.11 -2.55 7.74
N SER A 490 -15.54 -2.01 8.82
CA SER A 490 -16.28 -1.57 9.99
C SER A 490 -16.13 -0.08 10.19
N LYS A 491 -17.27 0.59 10.40
CA LYS A 491 -17.30 1.96 10.91
C LYS A 491 -17.55 1.87 12.42
N PRO A 492 -16.68 2.43 13.28
CA PRO A 492 -16.90 2.39 14.71
C PRO A 492 -18.21 3.10 15.04
N LEU A 493 -19.02 2.55 15.94
CA LEU A 493 -20.27 3.15 16.39
C LEU A 493 -20.17 3.50 17.86
N ALA A 494 -20.21 4.78 18.19
CA ALA A 494 -20.18 5.24 19.57
C ALA A 494 -21.60 5.53 20.10
N ILE A 495 -21.95 4.89 21.20
CA ILE A 495 -23.29 4.90 21.81
C ILE A 495 -23.17 5.28 23.28
N ASN A 496 -24.03 6.19 23.74
CA ASN A 496 -24.17 6.49 25.16
C ASN A 496 -25.25 5.58 25.80
N PHE A 497 -24.83 4.69 26.70
CA PHE A 497 -25.72 3.87 27.54
C PHE A 497 -26.10 4.53 28.87
N GLY A 498 -25.45 5.65 29.20
CA GLY A 498 -25.66 6.41 30.43
C GLY A 498 -26.66 7.54 30.24
N THR A 499 -26.55 8.54 31.10
CA THR A 499 -27.36 9.78 31.03
C THR A 499 -26.50 10.94 30.55
N SER A 500 -27.11 12.10 30.23
CA SER A 500 -26.33 13.30 29.88
C SER A 500 -25.42 13.77 31.02
N SER A 501 -25.82 13.59 32.29
CA SER A 501 -25.03 13.97 33.47
C SER A 501 -24.01 12.92 33.92
N SER A 502 -24.16 11.68 33.46
CA SER A 502 -23.24 10.57 33.76
C SER A 502 -23.17 9.68 32.50
N PRO A 503 -22.38 10.09 31.50
CA PRO A 503 -22.30 9.38 30.23
C PRO A 503 -21.59 8.03 30.40
N ASP A 504 -22.10 7.01 29.72
CA ASP A 504 -21.46 5.69 29.59
C ASP A 504 -21.25 5.40 28.11
N ILE A 505 -20.12 5.89 27.57
CA ILE A 505 -19.83 5.84 26.15
C ILE A 505 -19.20 4.49 25.79
N ARG A 506 -19.85 3.78 24.87
CA ARG A 506 -19.38 2.51 24.31
C ARG A 506 -19.13 2.64 22.83
N VAL A 507 -17.95 2.24 22.38
CA VAL A 507 -17.59 2.22 20.96
C VAL A 507 -17.57 0.78 20.49
N ILE A 508 -18.42 0.46 19.53
CA ILE A 508 -18.55 -0.88 18.95
C ILE A 508 -17.86 -0.89 17.59
N MET A 509 -17.01 -1.89 17.34
CA MET A 509 -16.28 -2.02 16.07
C MET A 509 -16.03 -3.49 15.75
N GLY A 510 -16.30 -3.89 14.52
CA GLY A 510 -15.95 -5.21 13.99
C GLY A 510 -14.57 -5.19 13.34
N THR A 511 -13.88 -6.33 13.36
CA THR A 511 -12.59 -6.48 12.69
C THR A 511 -12.56 -7.74 11.82
N ASN A 512 -11.71 -7.73 10.81
CA ASN A 512 -11.53 -8.87 9.91
C ASN A 512 -10.91 -10.09 10.62
N HIS A 513 -10.40 -9.92 11.84
CA HIS A 513 -10.05 -11.04 12.73
C HIS A 513 -11.28 -11.79 13.27
N GLY A 514 -12.50 -11.38 12.91
CA GLY A 514 -13.75 -12.07 13.22
C GLY A 514 -14.35 -11.70 14.58
N PHE A 515 -13.83 -10.65 15.22
CA PHE A 515 -14.34 -10.15 16.48
C PHE A 515 -15.20 -8.90 16.29
N LEU A 516 -16.32 -8.86 17.02
CA LEU A 516 -17.04 -7.65 17.33
C LEU A 516 -16.59 -7.17 18.72
N HIS A 517 -15.95 -6.01 18.78
CA HIS A 517 -15.44 -5.43 20.01
C HIS A 517 -16.38 -4.39 20.57
N MET A 518 -16.45 -4.29 21.90
CA MET A 518 -17.06 -3.16 22.59
C MET A 518 -16.07 -2.52 23.56
N PHE A 519 -15.69 -1.28 23.29
CA PHE A 519 -14.77 -0.50 24.10
C PHE A 519 -15.53 0.49 24.99
N LYS A 520 -15.10 0.65 26.24
CA LYS A 520 -15.60 1.68 27.15
C LYS A 520 -14.68 2.88 27.11
N ASP A 521 -15.17 4.00 26.61
CA ASP A 521 -14.46 5.27 26.69
C ASP A 521 -14.72 5.92 28.06
N SER A 522 -13.64 6.14 28.83
CA SER A 522 -13.67 6.77 30.15
C SER A 522 -12.94 8.12 30.15
N GLY A 523 -12.94 8.82 29.00
CA GLY A 523 -12.30 10.13 28.84
C GLY A 523 -10.91 9.99 28.24
N ALA A 524 -9.89 10.01 29.10
CA ALA A 524 -8.48 9.81 28.70
C ALA A 524 -8.08 8.33 28.61
N ASP A 525 -8.90 7.45 29.17
CA ASP A 525 -8.64 6.01 29.21
C ASP A 525 -9.72 5.24 28.44
N VAL A 526 -9.36 4.02 28.03
CA VAL A 526 -10.26 3.11 27.34
C VAL A 526 -9.99 1.67 27.74
N THR A 527 -11.05 0.86 27.80
CA THR A 527 -10.95 -0.58 28.11
C THR A 527 -11.83 -1.39 27.18
N GLU A 528 -11.39 -2.58 26.79
CA GLU A 528 -12.26 -3.55 26.10
C GLU A 528 -13.21 -4.16 27.13
N SER A 529 -14.51 -3.86 26.99
CA SER A 529 -15.55 -4.40 27.87
C SER A 529 -15.77 -5.88 27.59
N TRP A 530 -15.85 -6.22 26.31
CA TRP A 530 -15.86 -7.58 25.80
C TRP A 530 -15.55 -7.57 24.29
N ALA A 531 -15.19 -8.73 23.77
CA ALA A 531 -15.26 -9.01 22.33
C ALA A 531 -15.96 -10.34 22.06
N PHE A 532 -16.68 -10.41 20.96
CA PHE A 532 -17.49 -11.56 20.57
C PHE A 532 -17.02 -12.11 19.22
N MET A 533 -16.79 -13.41 19.14
CA MET A 533 -16.56 -14.12 17.88
C MET A 533 -17.59 -15.24 17.71
N PRO A 534 -18.39 -15.22 16.63
CA PRO A 534 -19.31 -16.31 16.33
C PRO A 534 -18.56 -17.59 15.94
N TYR A 535 -19.14 -18.74 16.30
CA TYR A 535 -18.64 -20.09 16.05
C TYR A 535 -18.38 -20.32 14.56
N GLU A 536 -19.22 -19.73 13.72
CA GLU A 536 -19.16 -19.77 12.27
C GLU A 536 -17.85 -19.21 11.69
N LEU A 537 -17.15 -18.34 12.44
CA LEU A 537 -15.88 -17.74 12.03
C LEU A 537 -14.64 -18.47 12.56
N LEU A 538 -14.79 -19.49 13.41
CA LEU A 538 -13.65 -20.28 13.93
C LEU A 538 -12.76 -20.86 12.82
N PRO A 539 -13.27 -21.34 11.67
CA PRO A 539 -12.41 -21.86 10.60
C PRO A 539 -11.43 -20.83 10.01
N ASN A 540 -11.70 -19.53 10.17
CA ASN A 540 -10.83 -18.47 9.67
C ASN A 540 -9.57 -18.31 10.52
N ILE A 541 -9.60 -18.73 11.79
CA ILE A 541 -8.48 -18.58 12.74
C ILE A 541 -7.22 -19.25 12.22
N LYS A 542 -7.33 -20.46 11.66
CA LYS A 542 -6.18 -21.20 11.12
C LYS A 542 -5.48 -20.42 10.01
N LEU A 543 -6.25 -19.84 9.08
CA LEU A 543 -5.72 -19.08 7.95
C LEU A 543 -4.92 -17.86 8.43
N MET A 544 -5.43 -17.16 9.43
CA MET A 544 -4.81 -15.95 9.97
C MET A 544 -3.59 -16.24 10.85
N CYS A 545 -3.62 -17.34 11.62
CA CYS A 545 -2.51 -17.77 12.46
C CYS A 545 -1.33 -18.32 11.63
N GLN A 546 -1.56 -19.35 10.80
CA GLN A 546 -0.47 -20.13 10.19
C GLN A 546 0.20 -19.45 9.00
N LEU A 547 -0.50 -18.53 8.33
CA LEU A 547 0.12 -17.71 7.28
C LEU A 547 0.80 -16.46 7.86
N GLY A 548 0.79 -16.28 9.19
CA GLY A 548 1.33 -15.09 9.88
C GLY A 548 2.83 -14.90 9.67
N PHE A 549 3.67 -15.92 9.92
CA PHE A 549 5.12 -15.70 10.11
C PHE A 549 6.07 -16.84 9.67
N THR A 550 5.70 -17.69 8.71
CA THR A 550 6.70 -18.59 8.09
C THR A 550 7.49 -17.87 6.98
N PRO A 551 8.84 -17.96 6.94
CA PRO A 551 9.67 -17.37 5.90
C PRO A 551 9.70 -18.28 4.68
N SER A 552 8.56 -18.46 4.01
CA SER A 552 8.51 -18.92 2.61
C SER A 552 7.12 -18.71 2.02
N MET A 553 7.09 -18.22 0.77
CA MET A 553 5.92 -18.12 -0.14
C MET A 553 4.90 -16.97 0.03
N VAL A 554 5.18 -15.85 -0.66
CA VAL A 554 4.50 -15.34 -1.89
C VAL A 554 2.95 -15.21 -1.92
N TRP A 555 2.50 -13.95 -1.83
CA TRP A 555 1.31 -13.25 -2.40
C TRP A 555 -0.14 -13.66 -2.05
N ILE A 556 -0.83 -12.82 -1.24
CA ILE A 556 -2.30 -12.63 -1.27
C ILE A 556 -2.65 -11.15 -1.00
N ALA A 557 -3.19 -10.43 -1.98
CA ALA A 557 -4.03 -9.24 -1.77
C ALA A 557 -4.65 -8.77 -3.10
N ARG A 558 -5.84 -9.27 -3.50
CA ARG A 558 -6.56 -8.62 -4.61
C ARG A 558 -8.08 -8.84 -4.79
N GLN A 559 -8.85 -9.27 -3.78
CA GLN A 559 -10.27 -9.56 -4.06
C GLN A 559 -11.29 -9.20 -2.97
N PHE A 560 -11.14 -8.05 -2.31
CA PHE A 560 -12.18 -7.51 -1.40
C PHE A 560 -12.73 -6.13 -1.79
N LEU A 561 -12.39 -5.58 -2.96
CA LEU A 561 -12.78 -4.21 -3.37
C LEU A 561 -13.88 -4.10 -4.44
N CYS A 562 -14.55 -5.19 -4.83
CA CYS A 562 -15.73 -5.10 -5.70
C CYS A 562 -16.82 -6.04 -5.18
N ASN A 563 -17.69 -5.52 -4.31
CA ASN A 563 -19.11 -5.81 -4.25
C ASN A 563 -19.72 -5.03 -3.06
N ASN A 564 -20.02 -3.76 -3.33
CA ASN A 564 -21.22 -3.05 -2.87
C ASN A 564 -21.37 -1.76 -3.68
#